data_AF-A0A2T0SDI3-F1
#
_entry.id   AF-A0A2T0SDI3-F1
#
_cell.length_a   1.000
_cell.length_b   1.000
_cell.length_c   1.000
_cell.angle_alpha   90.00
_cell.angle_beta   90.00
_cell.angle_gamma   90.00
#
_symmetry.space_group_name_H-M   'P 1'
#
loop_
_entity.id
_entity.type
_entity.pdbx_description
1 polymer ?
#
loop_
_entity_poly.entity_id
_entity_poly.type
_entity_poly.pdbx_seq_one_letter_code
_entity_poly.pdbx_strand_id
1 'polypeptide(L)' 'MVVRMSDNSVDPAGNTEAFRAFTQNAPEEPAAGSKTPLIIAGAVVAVVLIALIAWLAVG' A
#
# COMPACT_ATOMS: atom_id res chain seq x y z
N MET A 1 41.83 -5.60 9.65
CA MET A 1 40.51 -5.55 10.31
C MET A 1 40.25 -4.08 10.62
N VAL A 2 39.36 -3.41 9.87
CA VAL A 2 39.03 -2.00 10.16
C VAL A 2 38.05 -1.99 11.31
N VAL A 3 38.48 -1.52 12.48
CA VAL A 3 37.60 -1.28 13.61
C VAL A 3 36.65 -0.16 13.20
N ARG A 4 35.36 -0.49 13.03
CA ARG A 4 34.31 0.53 13.00
C ARG A 4 34.35 1.19 14.37
N MET A 5 34.90 2.40 14.45
CA MET A 5 34.62 3.26 15.58
C MET A 5 33.09 3.40 15.58
N SER A 6 32.40 2.94 16.62
CA SER A 6 31.02 3.37 16.83
C SER A 6 31.11 4.86 17.05
N ASP A 7 30.95 5.64 15.99
CA ASP A 7 30.87 7.09 16.03
C ASP A 7 29.70 7.41 16.96
N ASN A 8 30.02 7.59 18.25
CA ASN A 8 29.13 8.15 19.25
C ASN A 8 29.05 9.64 18.95
N SER A 9 28.56 9.94 17.76
CA SER A 9 28.43 11.27 17.20
C SER A 9 27.23 11.89 17.91
N VAL A 10 27.51 12.40 19.12
CA VAL A 10 26.57 13.19 19.89
C VAL A 10 26.41 14.50 19.15
N ASP A 11 25.22 14.74 18.61
CA ASP A 11 24.90 15.98 17.92
C ASP A 11 25.09 17.18 18.88
N PRO A 12 26.09 18.06 18.66
CA PRO A 12 26.37 19.19 19.55
C PRO A 12 25.22 20.21 19.61
N ALA A 13 24.41 20.29 18.55
CA ALA A 13 23.27 21.20 18.47
C ALA A 13 21.99 20.59 19.06
N GLY A 14 21.98 19.28 19.35
CA GLY A 14 20.85 18.55 19.95
C GLY A 14 19.56 18.60 19.14
N ASN A 15 19.61 18.97 17.86
CA ASN A 15 18.44 19.19 17.00
C ASN A 15 18.16 18.01 16.04
N THR A 16 19.08 17.05 15.95
CA THR A 16 18.97 15.88 15.08
C THR A 16 17.76 15.02 15.43
N GLU A 17 17.46 14.86 16.72
CA GLU A 17 16.26 14.13 17.17
C GLU A 17 14.97 14.86 16.77
N ALA A 18 14.96 16.20 16.83
CA ALA A 18 13.81 17.00 16.41
C ALA A 18 13.59 16.94 14.88
N PHE A 19 14.66 17.00 14.09
CA PHE A 19 14.59 16.84 12.63
C PHE A 19 14.16 15.42 12.24
N ARG A 20 14.65 14.40 12.95
CA ARG A 20 14.27 13.01 12.73
C ARG A 20 12.78 12.80 13.02
N ALA A 21 12.28 13.33 14.13
CA ALA A 21 10.86 13.29 14.46
C ALA A 21 10.01 14.00 13.39
N PHE A 22 10.42 15.18 12.91
CA PHE A 22 9.73 15.88 11.83
C PHE A 22 9.65 15.05 10.55
N THR A 23 10.75 14.40 10.15
CA THR A 23 10.83 13.60 8.92
C THR A 23 10.05 12.30 9.00
N GLN A 24 9.99 11.68 10.18
CA GLN A 24 9.22 10.46 10.44
C GLN A 24 7.71 10.69 10.40
N ASN A 25 7.26 11.93 10.62
CA ASN A 25 5.84 12.32 10.51
C ASN A 25 5.41 12.59 9.06
N ALA A 26 5.99 11.90 8.07
CA ALA A 26 5.40 11.89 6.74
C ALA A 26 3.97 11.33 6.84
N PRO A 27 2.99 11.94 6.17
CA PRO A 27 1.65 11.36 6.09
C PRO A 27 1.78 9.91 5.60
N GLU A 28 1.29 8.95 6.39
CA GLU A 28 1.18 7.58 5.88
C GLU A 28 0.29 7.63 4.65
N GLU A 29 0.84 7.21 3.50
CA GLU A 29 0.06 7.10 2.29
C GLU A 29 -1.05 6.08 2.57
N PRO A 30 -2.33 6.44 2.35
CA PRO A 30 -3.43 5.56 2.69
C PRO A 30 -3.21 4.21 2.02
N ALA A 31 -3.20 3.15 2.84
CA ALA A 31 -2.98 1.80 2.35
C ALA A 31 -3.89 1.54 1.15
N ALA A 32 -3.29 1.17 0.01
CA ALA A 32 -4.03 0.93 -1.21
C ALA A 32 -5.10 -0.12 -0.94
N GLY A 33 -6.37 0.28 -1.06
CA GLY A 33 -7.51 -0.60 -0.80
C GLY A 33 -7.47 -1.83 -1.69
N SER A 34 -7.89 -2.97 -1.14
CA SER A 34 -7.96 -4.22 -1.89
C SER A 34 -8.92 -4.11 -3.09
N LYS A 35 -8.44 -4.47 -4.28
CA LYS A 35 -9.25 -4.51 -5.51
C LYS A 35 -10.02 -5.83 -5.67
N THR A 36 -9.79 -6.81 -4.81
CA THR A 36 -10.43 -8.12 -4.83
C THR A 36 -11.96 -8.07 -4.89
N PRO A 37 -12.69 -7.25 -4.09
CA PRO A 37 -14.14 -7.17 -4.18
C PRO A 37 -14.64 -6.65 -5.55
N LEU A 38 -13.91 -5.70 -6.17
CA LEU A 38 -14.27 -5.18 -7.50
C LEU A 38 -14.10 -6.24 -8.58
N ILE A 39 -13.01 -7.02 -8.51
CA ILE A 39 -12.75 -8.12 -9.45
C ILE A 39 -13.83 -9.19 -9.33
N ILE A 40 -14.18 -9.58 -8.10
CA ILE A 40 -15.24 -10.57 -7.84
C ILE A 40 -16.58 -10.06 -8.38
N ALA A 41 -16.94 -8.81 -8.08
CA ALA A 41 -18.19 -8.22 -8.57
C ALA A 41 -18.25 -8.22 -10.10
N GLY A 42 -17.17 -7.81 -10.77
CA GLY A 42 -17.09 -7.82 -12.23
C GLY A 42 -17.23 -9.23 -12.82
N ALA A 43 -16.58 -10.22 -12.22
CA ALA A 43 -16.68 -11.61 -12.66
C ALA A 43 -18.12 -12.16 -12.51
N VAL A 44 -18.79 -11.86 -11.40
CA VAL A 44 -20.20 -12.28 -11.20
C VAL A 44 -21.11 -11.65 -12.25
N VAL A 45 -20.98 -10.36 -12.52
CA VAL A 45 -21.76 -9.67 -13.56
C VAL A 45 -21.52 -10.29 -14.93
N ALA A 46 -20.26 -10.59 -15.28
CA ALA A 46 -19.94 -11.23 -16.55
C ALA A 46 -20.60 -12.60 -16.69
N VAL A 47 -20.58 -13.43 -15.64
CA VAL A 47 -21.24 -14.75 -15.65
C VAL A 47 -22.75 -14.61 -15.84
N VAL A 48 -23.39 -13.66 -15.14
CA VAL A 48 -24.83 -13.40 -15.28
C VAL A 48 -25.18 -12.99 -16.71
N LEU A 49 -24.38 -12.11 -17.32
CA LEU A 49 -24.59 -11.68 -18.70
C LEU A 49 -24.44 -12.83 -19.69
N ILE A 50 -23.41 -13.68 -19.52
CA ILE A 50 -23.20 -14.86 -20.37
C ILE A 50 -24.40 -15.82 -20.25
N ALA A 51 -24.87 -16.07 -19.03
CA ALA A 51 -26.05 -16.92 -18.80
C ALA A 51 -27.32 -16.33 -19.45
N LEU A 52 -27.52 -15.01 -19.34
CA LEU A 52 -28.63 -14.31 -19.99
C LEU A 52 -28.58 -14.45 -21.51
N ILE A 53 -27.40 -14.24 -22.12
CA ILE A 53 -27.20 -14.38 -23.56
C ILE A 53 -27.47 -15.82 -23.99
N ALA A 54 -26.95 -16.81 -23.27
CA ALA A 54 -27.19 -18.22 -23.56
C ALA A 54 -28.68 -18.57 -23.46
N TRP A 55 -29.38 -18.04 -22.45
CA TRP A 55 -30.81 -18.23 -22.28
C TRP A 55 -31.61 -17.62 -23.45
N LEU A 56 -31.28 -16.38 -23.86
CA LEU A 56 -31.91 -15.73 -25.01
C LEU A 56 -31.62 -16.41 -26.35
N ALA A 57 -30.50 -17.12 -26.46
CA ALA A 57 -30.13 -17.84 -27.68
C ALA A 57 -30.79 -19.23 -27.79
N VAL A 58 -31.15 -19.84 -26.66
CA VAL A 58 -31.74 -21.20 -26.59
C VAL A 58 -33.26 -21.17 -26.38
N GLY A 59 -33.79 -20.15 -25.72
CA GLY A 59 -35.23 -19.92 -25.52
C GLY A 59 -35.91 -19.27 -26.72
#